data_AF-A0A5C5ZLY6-F1
#
_entry.id   AF-A0A5C5ZLY6-F1
#
_cell.length_a   1.000
_cell.length_b   1.000
_cell.length_c   1.000
_cell.angle_alpha   90.00
_cell.angle_beta   90.00
_cell.angle_gamma   90.00
#
_symmetry.space_group_name_H-M   'P 1'
#
loop_
_entity.id
_entity.type
_entity.pdbx_description
1 polymer ?
#
loop_
_entity_poly.entity_id
_entity_poly.type
_entity_poly.pdbx_seq_one_letter_code
_entity_poly.pdbx_strand_id
1 'polypeptide(L)'
;MTNSPQPGDGRPYADLELKNRYLAGFLAWLVPGLGHLYQGRTGKGLLYAICILGTFVFGFYVGDGKVAYATPLTVDVGGIKGRVTQLVDRWQFICQSGIGAVAIPGLVERDRMLKNEPPLMGGWFRPPRTAGPGVEISSVDAVGNQVLHPGELAKWTYDLGYYFDLGTVYTVIAGMLNVIVIYDACCGPMVVHHEPKKSKKPGGKKAEGEDPGGAAN
;
A
#
# COMPACT_ATOMS: atom_id res chain seq x y z
N MET A 1 42.03 3.11 -30.56
CA MET A 1 41.60 4.27 -29.74
C MET A 1 40.11 4.10 -29.45
N THR A 2 39.80 3.27 -28.46
CA THR A 2 38.42 3.02 -28.01
C THR A 2 38.16 3.95 -26.85
N ASN A 3 37.19 4.86 -27.01
CA ASN A 3 36.83 5.86 -25.99
C ASN A 3 36.39 5.16 -24.70
N SER A 4 37.25 5.19 -23.68
CA SER A 4 36.87 4.91 -22.30
C SER A 4 35.95 6.02 -21.77
N PRO A 5 34.93 5.71 -20.96
CA PRO A 5 34.09 6.72 -20.33
C PRO A 5 34.92 7.58 -19.37
N GLN A 6 34.82 8.91 -19.50
CA GLN A 6 35.50 9.87 -18.62
C GLN A 6 34.74 9.97 -17.27
N PRO A 7 35.40 9.76 -16.12
CA PRO A 7 34.82 10.03 -14.81
C PRO A 7 35.10 11.49 -14.44
N GLY A 8 34.11 12.38 -14.54
CA GLY A 8 34.39 13.82 -14.37
C GLY A 8 33.20 14.76 -14.14
N ASP A 9 31.95 14.29 -14.11
CA ASP A 9 30.84 15.16 -13.72
C ASP A 9 30.67 15.08 -12.21
N GLY A 10 31.24 16.06 -11.49
CA GLY A 10 31.15 16.23 -10.03
C GLY A 10 29.73 16.49 -9.50
N ARG A 11 28.72 15.76 -9.97
CA ARG A 11 27.39 15.66 -9.36
C ARG A 11 27.45 14.51 -8.36
N PRO A 12 27.34 14.76 -7.05
CA PRO A 12 27.31 13.69 -6.03
C PRO A 12 26.06 12.79 -6.09
N TYR A 13 25.25 12.88 -7.15
CA TYR A 13 23.87 12.39 -7.18
C TYR A 13 23.54 11.51 -8.40
N ALA A 14 24.50 11.21 -9.28
CA ALA A 14 24.22 10.47 -10.52
C ALA A 14 24.03 8.96 -10.32
N ASP A 15 24.53 8.36 -9.23
CA ASP A 15 24.71 6.91 -9.16
C ASP A 15 24.01 6.23 -7.98
N LEU A 16 22.74 6.57 -7.73
CA LEU A 16 21.87 5.54 -7.15
C LEU A 16 21.43 4.65 -8.31
N GLU A 17 22.09 3.50 -8.47
CA GLU A 17 21.70 2.47 -9.44
C GLU A 17 20.31 1.94 -9.06
N LEU A 18 19.28 2.68 -9.47
CA LEU A 18 17.89 2.34 -9.23
C LEU A 18 17.59 1.10 -10.06
N LYS A 19 17.47 -0.04 -9.38
CA LYS A 19 16.90 -1.26 -9.94
C LYS A 19 15.56 -0.98 -10.65
N ASN A 20 15.15 -1.91 -11.52
CA ASN A 20 13.94 -1.77 -12.35
C ASN A 20 12.74 -1.16 -11.60
N ARG A 21 12.39 0.08 -11.98
CA ARG A 21 11.29 0.89 -11.42
C ARG A 21 9.95 0.16 -11.44
N TYR A 22 9.64 -0.52 -12.54
CA TYR A 22 8.35 -1.19 -12.71
C TYR A 22 8.23 -2.36 -11.76
N LEU A 23 9.33 -3.09 -11.56
CA LEU A 23 9.37 -4.19 -10.60
C LEU A 23 9.22 -3.68 -9.16
N ALA A 24 9.85 -2.55 -8.82
CA ALA A 24 9.68 -1.94 -7.50
C ALA A 24 8.22 -1.52 -7.24
N GLY A 25 7.56 -0.89 -8.22
CA GLY A 25 6.14 -0.56 -8.13
C GLY A 25 5.25 -1.79 -7.95
N PHE A 26 5.48 -2.85 -8.74
CA PHE A 26 4.75 -4.11 -8.63
C PHE A 26 4.96 -4.78 -7.26
N LEU A 27 6.19 -4.82 -6.75
CA LEU A 27 6.51 -5.35 -5.43
C LEU A 27 5.83 -4.54 -4.32
N ALA A 28 5.86 -3.22 -4.40
CA ALA A 28 5.17 -2.33 -3.45
C ALA A 28 3.64 -2.50 -3.49
N TRP A 29 3.08 -2.78 -4.67
CA TRP A 29 1.68 -3.13 -4.80
C TRP A 29 1.38 -4.47 -4.15
N LEU A 30 2.18 -5.51 -4.44
CA LEU A 30 1.97 -6.86 -3.93
C LEU A 30 2.03 -6.89 -2.39
N VAL A 31 3.09 -6.31 -1.82
CA VAL A 31 3.28 -6.18 -0.37
C VAL A 31 3.77 -4.75 -0.06
N PRO A 32 3.04 -3.99 0.76
CA PRO A 32 3.43 -2.64 1.16
C PRO A 32 4.87 -2.58 1.67
N GLY A 33 5.66 -1.63 1.15
CA GLY A 33 7.06 -1.42 1.53
C GLY A 33 8.09 -2.30 0.80
N LEU A 34 7.67 -3.39 0.14
CA LEU A 34 8.60 -4.34 -0.50
C LEU A 34 9.36 -3.74 -1.69
N GLY A 35 8.73 -2.85 -2.45
CA GLY A 35 9.37 -2.12 -3.55
C GLY A 35 10.53 -1.23 -3.10
N HIS A 36 10.41 -0.59 -1.94
CA HIS A 36 11.46 0.24 -1.36
C HIS A 36 12.59 -0.60 -0.79
N LEU A 37 12.29 -1.74 -0.18
CA LEU A 37 13.30 -2.72 0.23
C LEU A 37 14.10 -3.22 -0.97
N TYR A 38 13.43 -3.51 -2.09
CA TYR A 38 14.08 -3.96 -3.33
C TYR A 38 15.08 -2.92 -3.89
N GLN A 39 14.76 -1.63 -3.77
CA GLN A 39 15.63 -0.51 -4.17
C GLN A 39 16.69 -0.14 -3.10
N GLY A 40 16.82 -0.90 -2.00
CA GLY A 40 17.78 -0.62 -0.93
C GLY A 40 17.36 0.51 0.03
N ARG A 41 16.15 1.06 -0.11
CA ARG A 41 15.61 2.15 0.72
C ARG A 41 14.91 1.58 1.97
N THR A 42 15.68 0.92 2.83
CA THR A 42 15.16 0.09 3.93
C THR A 42 14.32 0.85 4.95
N GLY A 43 14.76 2.05 5.37
CA GLY A 43 14.01 2.85 6.35
C GLY A 43 12.60 3.22 5.88
N LYS A 44 12.47 3.69 4.63
CA LYS A 44 11.16 4.01 4.03
C LYS A 44 10.31 2.77 3.84
N GLY A 45 10.91 1.69 3.31
CA GLY A 45 10.21 0.43 3.09
C GLY A 45 9.62 -0.14 4.37
N LEU A 46 10.39 -0.15 5.46
CA LEU A 46 9.92 -0.64 6.75
C LEU A 46 8.83 0.26 7.34
N LEU A 47 8.98 1.59 7.26
CA LEU A 47 7.95 2.52 7.72
C LEU A 47 6.62 2.28 7.00
N TYR A 48 6.63 2.20 5.66
CA TYR A 48 5.43 1.93 4.88
C TYR A 48 4.84 0.56 5.17
N ALA A 49 5.68 -0.48 5.29
CA ALA A 49 5.23 -1.82 5.65
C ALA A 49 4.51 -1.81 7.00
N ILE A 50 5.13 -1.29 8.06
CA ILE A 50 4.55 -1.27 9.41
C ILE A 50 3.27 -0.45 9.44
N CYS A 51 3.27 0.77 8.90
CA CYS A 51 2.10 1.63 8.94
C CYS A 51 0.94 1.06 8.14
N ILE A 52 1.16 0.63 6.89
CA ILE A 52 0.07 0.16 6.02
C ILE A 52 -0.40 -1.22 6.45
N LEU A 53 0.51 -2.18 6.67
CA LEU A 53 0.12 -3.51 7.10
C LEU A 53 -0.49 -3.48 8.50
N GLY A 54 0.03 -2.67 9.43
CA GLY A 54 -0.56 -2.50 10.75
C GLY A 54 -1.98 -1.96 10.69
N THR A 55 -2.20 -0.89 9.90
CA THR A 55 -3.54 -0.30 9.68
C THR A 55 -4.49 -1.32 9.04
N PHE A 56 -4.01 -2.04 8.03
CA PHE A 56 -4.80 -3.05 7.33
C PHE A 56 -5.18 -4.22 8.23
N VAL A 57 -4.20 -4.85 8.90
CA VAL A 57 -4.40 -6.01 9.78
C VAL A 57 -5.32 -5.64 10.94
N PHE A 58 -5.14 -4.45 11.53
CA PHE A 58 -6.04 -3.97 12.57
C PHE A 58 -7.49 -3.85 12.07
N GLY A 59 -7.70 -3.18 10.93
CA GLY A 59 -9.03 -3.05 10.33
C GLY A 59 -9.65 -4.39 9.94
N PHE A 60 -8.85 -5.29 9.37
CA PHE A 60 -9.29 -6.61 8.93
C PHE A 60 -9.68 -7.50 10.12
N TYR A 61 -8.91 -7.44 11.22
CA TYR A 61 -9.20 -8.15 12.45
C TYR A 61 -10.47 -7.63 13.13
N VAL A 62 -10.61 -6.30 13.27
CA VAL A 62 -11.82 -5.67 13.84
C VAL A 62 -13.05 -5.99 13.01
N GLY A 63 -12.90 -6.05 11.68
CA GLY A 63 -13.96 -6.46 10.75
C GLY A 63 -14.17 -7.98 10.63
N ASP A 64 -13.55 -8.79 11.50
CA ASP A 64 -13.65 -10.26 11.55
C ASP A 64 -13.43 -10.95 10.18
N GLY A 65 -12.48 -10.40 9.41
CA GLY A 65 -12.08 -10.88 8.08
C GLY A 65 -13.12 -10.71 6.97
N LYS A 66 -14.22 -10.00 7.24
CA LYS A 66 -15.39 -9.85 6.34
C LYS A 66 -15.47 -8.50 5.64
N VAL A 67 -14.53 -7.59 5.88
CA VAL A 67 -14.63 -6.19 5.41
C VAL A 67 -13.98 -5.94 4.05
N ALA A 68 -13.10 -6.83 3.60
CA ALA A 68 -12.36 -6.69 2.34
C ALA A 68 -12.70 -7.80 1.36
N TYR A 69 -13.59 -7.55 0.39
CA TYR A 69 -13.99 -8.54 -0.61
C TYR A 69 -14.46 -7.89 -1.90
N ALA A 70 -14.37 -8.65 -3.00
CA ALA A 70 -14.89 -8.23 -4.30
C ALA A 70 -16.33 -8.73 -4.50
N THR A 71 -17.27 -7.82 -4.76
CA THR A 71 -18.67 -8.20 -5.03
C THR A 71 -18.83 -8.80 -6.44
N PRO A 72 -19.54 -9.94 -6.59
CA PRO A 72 -19.99 -10.42 -7.88
C PRO A 72 -21.12 -9.51 -8.39
N LEU A 73 -20.89 -8.87 -9.54
CA LEU A 73 -21.86 -7.98 -10.16
C LEU A 73 -23.12 -8.76 -10.56
N THR A 74 -24.28 -8.40 -10.01
CA THR A 74 -25.57 -8.94 -10.45
C THR A 74 -26.60 -7.84 -10.66
N VAL A 75 -26.22 -6.77 -11.39
CA VAL A 75 -27.17 -5.76 -11.85
C VAL A 75 -27.09 -5.68 -13.38
N ASP A 76 -28.01 -6.39 -14.03
CA ASP A 76 -28.20 -6.32 -15.47
C ASP A 76 -29.09 -5.11 -15.80
N VAL A 77 -28.46 -4.01 -16.21
CA VAL A 77 -29.17 -2.87 -16.80
C VAL A 77 -28.41 -2.44 -18.06
N GLY A 78 -28.47 -3.26 -19.10
CA GLY A 78 -28.15 -2.83 -20.47
C GLY A 78 -26.68 -2.44 -20.72
N GLY A 79 -25.81 -3.45 -20.87
CA GLY A 79 -24.58 -3.43 -21.69
C GLY A 79 -23.39 -2.54 -21.27
N ILE A 80 -23.61 -1.28 -20.86
CA ILE A 80 -22.57 -0.32 -20.48
C ILE A 80 -22.63 0.02 -18.98
N LYS A 81 -23.81 -0.06 -18.34
CA LYS A 81 -23.96 0.20 -16.90
C LYS A 81 -23.30 -0.85 -16.02
N GLY A 82 -23.19 -2.11 -16.44
CA GLY A 82 -22.63 -3.18 -15.59
C GLY A 82 -21.22 -2.88 -15.06
N ARG A 83 -20.34 -2.28 -15.88
CA ARG A 83 -18.98 -1.91 -15.45
C ARG A 83 -18.98 -0.73 -14.48
N VAL A 84 -19.93 0.20 -14.62
CA VAL A 84 -20.12 1.34 -13.71
C VAL A 84 -20.75 0.87 -12.39
N THR A 85 -21.72 -0.04 -12.44
CA THR A 85 -22.38 -0.59 -11.25
C THR A 85 -21.42 -1.42 -10.38
N GLN A 86 -20.44 -2.13 -10.98
CA GLN A 86 -19.33 -2.75 -10.22
C GLN A 86 -18.58 -1.73 -9.35
N LEU A 87 -18.40 -0.50 -9.86
CA LEU A 87 -17.69 0.56 -9.14
C LEU A 87 -18.53 1.14 -8.01
N VAL A 88 -19.86 1.07 -8.10
CA VAL A 88 -20.80 1.67 -7.13
C VAL A 88 -21.12 0.69 -5.99
N ASP A 89 -21.37 -0.59 -6.27
CA ASP A 89 -21.84 -1.57 -5.26
C ASP A 89 -20.81 -1.86 -4.16
N ARG A 90 -19.52 -1.65 -4.45
CA ARG A 90 -18.43 -1.93 -3.50
C ARG A 90 -17.18 -1.12 -3.80
N TRP A 91 -17.33 0.19 -3.93
CA TRP A 91 -16.21 1.11 -4.21
C TRP A 91 -15.05 0.94 -3.22
N GLN A 92 -15.32 0.50 -1.99
CA GLN A 92 -14.33 0.25 -0.94
C GLN A 92 -13.28 -0.79 -1.38
N PHE A 93 -13.68 -1.81 -2.13
CA PHE A 93 -12.75 -2.84 -2.58
C PHE A 93 -11.74 -2.31 -3.59
N ILE A 94 -12.11 -1.30 -4.39
CA ILE A 94 -11.19 -0.64 -5.32
C ILE A 94 -10.04 -0.01 -4.54
N CYS A 95 -10.36 0.70 -3.47
CA CYS A 95 -9.35 1.27 -2.58
C CYS A 95 -8.50 0.17 -1.93
N GLN A 96 -9.12 -0.86 -1.37
CA GLN A 96 -8.43 -1.99 -0.73
C GLN A 96 -7.54 -2.77 -1.71
N SER A 97 -7.90 -2.82 -2.99
CA SER A 97 -7.11 -3.47 -4.05
C SER A 97 -5.78 -2.78 -4.35
N GLY A 98 -5.56 -1.59 -3.77
CA GLY A 98 -4.23 -0.96 -3.71
C GLY A 98 -3.19 -1.84 -3.02
N ILE A 99 -3.60 -2.86 -2.25
CA ILE A 99 -2.74 -3.91 -1.69
C ILE A 99 -3.00 -5.20 -2.47
N GLY A 100 -2.01 -5.66 -3.25
CA GLY A 100 -2.13 -6.85 -4.09
C GLY A 100 -2.42 -8.12 -3.30
N ALA A 101 -1.84 -8.28 -2.11
CA ALA A 101 -2.15 -9.37 -1.18
C ALA A 101 -3.62 -9.42 -0.72
N VAL A 102 -4.39 -8.35 -0.93
CA VAL A 102 -5.83 -8.25 -0.64
C VAL A 102 -6.64 -8.40 -1.92
N ALA A 103 -6.19 -7.74 -2.99
CA ALA A 103 -6.83 -7.79 -4.30
C ALA A 103 -6.94 -9.24 -4.82
N ILE A 104 -5.85 -10.00 -4.74
CA ILE A 104 -5.76 -11.36 -5.27
C ILE A 104 -6.76 -12.30 -4.58
N PRO A 105 -6.70 -12.52 -3.25
CA PRO A 105 -7.66 -13.43 -2.59
C PRO A 105 -9.11 -12.95 -2.72
N GLY A 106 -9.38 -11.65 -2.66
CA GLY A 106 -10.74 -11.14 -2.84
C GLY A 106 -11.33 -11.42 -4.23
N LEU A 107 -10.52 -11.33 -5.29
CA LEU A 107 -10.93 -11.67 -6.64
C LEU A 107 -11.06 -13.19 -6.84
N VAL A 108 -10.15 -13.98 -6.26
CA VAL A 108 -10.21 -15.44 -6.31
C VAL A 108 -11.45 -15.96 -5.60
N GLU A 109 -11.76 -15.49 -4.39
CA GLU A 109 -12.97 -15.87 -3.66
C GLU A 109 -14.26 -15.48 -4.40
N ARG A 110 -14.27 -14.33 -5.07
CA ARG A 110 -15.38 -13.94 -5.94
C ARG A 110 -15.56 -14.93 -7.09
N ASP A 111 -14.49 -15.30 -7.79
CA ASP A 111 -14.54 -16.25 -8.91
C ASP A 111 -14.99 -17.64 -8.43
N ARG A 112 -14.49 -18.10 -7.27
CA ARG A 112 -14.91 -19.34 -6.63
C ARG A 112 -16.39 -19.33 -6.27
N MET A 113 -16.89 -18.23 -5.69
CA MET A 113 -18.32 -18.08 -5.40
C MET A 113 -19.16 -18.18 -6.68
N LEU A 114 -18.74 -17.52 -7.76
CA LEU A 114 -19.44 -17.58 -9.05
C LEU A 114 -19.46 -19.00 -9.64
N LYS A 115 -18.43 -19.80 -9.37
CA LYS A 115 -18.35 -21.22 -9.73
C LYS A 115 -19.04 -22.16 -8.74
N ASN A 116 -19.67 -21.64 -7.68
CA ASN A 116 -20.24 -22.41 -6.57
C ASN A 116 -19.22 -23.32 -5.85
N GLU A 117 -17.95 -22.92 -5.83
CA GLU A 117 -16.89 -23.63 -5.13
C GLU A 117 -16.83 -23.26 -3.64
N PRO A 118 -16.31 -24.14 -2.76
CA PRO A 118 -16.14 -23.82 -1.35
C PRO A 118 -15.12 -22.70 -1.16
N PRO A 119 -15.31 -21.83 -0.15
CA PRO A 119 -14.39 -20.73 0.12
C PRO A 119 -13.05 -21.25 0.62
N LEU A 120 -11.97 -20.53 0.30
CA LEU A 120 -10.64 -20.79 0.85
C LEU A 120 -10.49 -20.06 2.18
N MET A 121 -9.46 -20.47 2.95
CA MET A 121 -9.03 -19.79 4.18
C MET A 121 -10.18 -19.48 5.17
N GLY A 122 -11.16 -20.38 5.29
CA GLY A 122 -12.28 -20.21 6.22
C GLY A 122 -13.29 -19.11 5.84
N GLY A 123 -13.27 -18.62 4.60
CA GLY A 123 -14.18 -17.57 4.13
C GLY A 123 -13.69 -16.15 4.32
N TRP A 124 -12.42 -15.95 4.66
CA TRP A 124 -11.79 -14.63 4.58
C TRP A 124 -11.82 -14.11 3.14
N PHE A 125 -12.04 -12.81 3.00
CA PHE A 125 -12.17 -12.13 1.70
C PHE A 125 -13.34 -12.57 0.82
N ARG A 126 -14.24 -13.42 1.33
CA ARG A 126 -15.40 -13.86 0.54
C ARG A 126 -16.49 -12.80 0.49
N PRO A 127 -17.16 -12.63 -0.67
CA PRO A 127 -18.37 -11.84 -0.74
C PRO A 127 -19.55 -12.48 0.06
N PRO A 128 -20.46 -11.64 0.59
CA PRO A 128 -21.65 -12.09 1.30
C PRO A 128 -22.60 -12.73 0.32
N ARG A 129 -23.31 -13.75 0.80
CA ARG A 129 -24.37 -14.42 0.04
C ARG A 129 -25.70 -13.70 0.28
N THR A 130 -26.46 -13.56 -0.79
CA THR A 130 -27.87 -13.20 -0.71
C THR A 130 -28.65 -14.43 -0.26
N ALA A 131 -29.67 -14.25 0.59
CA ALA A 131 -30.58 -15.34 0.93
C ALA A 131 -31.25 -15.87 -0.35
N GLY A 132 -31.07 -17.15 -0.65
CA GLY A 132 -31.81 -17.82 -1.72
C GLY A 132 -33.27 -18.02 -1.32
N PRO A 133 -34.16 -18.36 -2.28
CA PRO A 133 -35.54 -18.71 -1.96
C PRO A 133 -35.60 -19.82 -0.91
N GLY A 134 -36.26 -19.56 0.23
CA GLY A 134 -36.40 -20.52 1.33
C GLY A 134 -35.19 -20.70 2.23
N VAL A 135 -34.12 -19.91 2.06
CA VAL A 135 -32.96 -19.92 2.95
C VAL A 135 -33.10 -18.79 3.97
N GLU A 136 -33.43 -19.14 5.21
CA GLU A 136 -33.49 -18.18 6.31
C GLU A 136 -32.11 -18.00 6.94
N ILE A 137 -31.63 -16.75 6.93
CA ILE A 137 -30.39 -16.37 7.59
C ILE A 137 -30.78 -15.69 8.90
N SER A 138 -30.56 -16.34 10.03
CA SER A 138 -30.89 -15.79 11.34
C SER A 138 -29.66 -15.63 12.24
N SER A 139 -29.78 -14.73 13.21
CA SER A 139 -28.89 -14.66 14.37
C SER A 139 -29.71 -14.61 15.66
N VAL A 140 -29.06 -14.77 16.81
CA VAL A 140 -29.68 -14.69 18.13
C VAL A 140 -29.25 -13.40 18.77
N ASP A 141 -30.20 -12.60 19.25
CA ASP A 141 -29.91 -11.36 19.94
C ASP A 141 -29.40 -11.60 21.38
N ALA A 142 -29.01 -10.52 22.08
CA ALA A 142 -28.51 -10.60 23.45
C ALA A 142 -29.57 -11.10 24.47
N VAL A 143 -30.85 -11.12 24.10
CA VAL A 143 -32.00 -11.51 24.94
C VAL A 143 -32.45 -12.94 24.59
N GLY A 144 -31.87 -13.57 23.57
CA GLY A 144 -32.20 -14.92 23.11
C GLY A 144 -33.28 -15.00 22.03
N ASN A 145 -33.75 -13.88 21.49
CA ASN A 145 -34.70 -13.88 20.38
C ASN A 145 -33.98 -14.13 19.05
N GLN A 146 -34.68 -14.81 18.14
CA GLN A 146 -34.20 -14.99 16.78
C GLN A 146 -34.48 -13.73 15.95
N VAL A 147 -33.45 -13.22 15.29
CA VAL A 147 -33.51 -12.08 14.36
C VAL A 147 -33.28 -12.61 12.96
N LEU A 148 -34.25 -12.39 12.07
CA LEU A 148 -34.17 -12.79 10.67
C LEU A 148 -33.50 -11.67 9.84
N HIS A 149 -32.54 -12.05 9.01
CA HIS A 149 -31.79 -11.15 8.15
C HIS A 149 -32.10 -11.42 6.67
N PRO A 150 -32.24 -10.37 5.84
CA PRO A 150 -32.47 -10.54 4.40
C PRO A 150 -31.27 -11.12 3.64
N GLY A 151 -30.07 -11.11 4.24
CA GLY A 151 -28.84 -11.58 3.61
C GLY A 151 -27.68 -11.62 4.61
N GLU A 152 -26.56 -12.23 4.19
CA GLU A 152 -25.38 -12.32 5.06
C GLU A 152 -24.77 -10.96 5.37
N LEU A 153 -24.84 -9.99 4.45
CA LEU A 153 -24.32 -8.65 4.69
C LEU A 153 -25.08 -7.98 5.85
N ALA A 154 -26.41 -8.08 5.86
CA ALA A 154 -27.23 -7.54 6.95
C ALA A 154 -26.92 -8.24 8.28
N LYS A 155 -26.76 -9.57 8.25
CA LYS A 155 -26.33 -10.34 9.42
C LYS A 155 -24.98 -9.86 9.94
N TRP A 156 -23.98 -9.66 9.08
CA TRP A 156 -22.66 -9.18 9.49
C TRP A 156 -22.72 -7.79 10.09
N THR A 157 -23.48 -6.87 9.46
CA THR A 157 -23.71 -5.53 10.00
C THR A 157 -24.41 -5.57 11.36
N TYR A 158 -25.34 -6.50 11.57
CA TYR A 158 -26.00 -6.69 12.85
C TYR A 158 -25.06 -7.25 13.91
N ASP A 159 -24.32 -8.32 13.61
CA ASP A 159 -23.47 -9.03 14.57
C ASP A 159 -22.25 -8.20 14.99
N LEU A 160 -21.60 -7.53 14.03
CA LEU A 160 -20.38 -6.74 14.27
C LEU A 160 -20.69 -5.29 14.62
N GLY A 161 -21.86 -4.79 14.23
CA GLY A 161 -22.25 -3.39 14.42
C GLY A 161 -21.19 -2.44 13.90
N TYR A 162 -20.77 -1.52 14.77
CA TYR A 162 -19.77 -0.49 14.48
C TYR A 162 -18.40 -1.04 14.06
N TYR A 163 -18.03 -2.25 14.50
CA TYR A 163 -16.74 -2.84 14.15
C TYR A 163 -16.65 -3.18 12.65
N PHE A 164 -17.77 -3.50 12.00
CA PHE A 164 -17.79 -3.75 10.56
C PHE A 164 -17.44 -2.49 9.76
N ASP A 165 -18.03 -1.35 10.13
CA ASP A 165 -17.79 -0.08 9.46
C ASP A 165 -16.38 0.43 9.74
N LEU A 166 -15.91 0.35 10.98
CA LEU A 166 -14.53 0.68 11.34
C LEU A 166 -13.54 -0.14 10.52
N GLY A 167 -13.69 -1.47 10.52
CA GLY A 167 -12.79 -2.36 9.78
C GLY A 167 -12.74 -2.01 8.29
N THR A 168 -13.89 -1.68 7.70
CA THR A 168 -13.98 -1.22 6.32
C THR A 168 -13.21 0.08 6.11
N VAL A 169 -13.38 1.08 6.98
CA VAL A 169 -12.69 2.38 6.88
C VAL A 169 -11.18 2.21 7.00
N TYR A 170 -10.68 1.48 7.99
CA TYR A 170 -9.25 1.25 8.18
C TYR A 170 -8.60 0.56 6.99
N THR A 171 -9.23 -0.48 6.45
CA THR A 171 -8.72 -1.23 5.29
C THR A 171 -8.75 -0.41 4.00
N VAL A 172 -9.78 0.44 3.82
CA VAL A 172 -9.85 1.40 2.70
C VAL A 172 -8.73 2.44 2.79
N ILE A 173 -8.50 3.03 3.97
CA ILE A 173 -7.42 4.00 4.20
C ILE A 173 -6.07 3.35 3.91
N ALA A 174 -5.83 2.13 4.42
CA ALA A 174 -4.59 1.39 4.16
C ALA A 174 -4.35 1.16 2.66
N GLY A 175 -5.40 0.77 1.93
CA GLY A 175 -5.33 0.57 0.48
C GLY A 175 -5.00 1.86 -0.28
N MET A 176 -5.64 2.98 0.07
CA MET A 176 -5.36 4.29 -0.55
C MET A 176 -3.95 4.79 -0.24
N LEU A 177 -3.48 4.62 1.00
CA LEU A 177 -2.10 4.94 1.38
C LEU A 177 -1.10 4.12 0.57
N ASN A 178 -1.39 2.85 0.29
CA ASN A 178 -0.50 2.02 -0.52
C ASN A 178 -0.41 2.50 -1.97
N VAL A 179 -1.48 3.05 -2.55
CA VAL A 179 -1.43 3.65 -3.91
C VAL A 179 -0.41 4.79 -3.96
N ILE A 180 -0.36 5.62 -2.93
CA ILE A 180 0.64 6.70 -2.81
C ILE A 180 2.05 6.13 -2.68
N VAL A 181 2.23 5.06 -1.89
CA VAL A 181 3.52 4.39 -1.71
C VAL A 181 4.01 3.72 -2.99
N ILE A 182 3.12 3.11 -3.78
CA ILE A 182 3.46 2.54 -5.09
C ILE A 182 3.99 3.63 -6.02
N TYR A 183 3.37 4.81 -5.99
CA TYR A 183 3.84 5.96 -6.76
C TYR A 183 5.25 6.42 -6.31
N ASP A 184 5.52 6.50 -5.00
CA ASP A 184 6.86 6.81 -4.46
C ASP A 184 7.91 5.72 -4.81
N ALA A 185 7.50 4.45 -4.90
CA ALA A 185 8.35 3.36 -5.36
C ALA A 185 8.72 3.52 -6.85
N CYS A 186 7.76 3.94 -7.68
CA CYS A 186 7.92 4.12 -9.12
C CYS A 186 8.75 5.35 -9.49
N CYS A 187 8.48 6.50 -8.87
CA CYS A 187 9.04 7.79 -9.28
C CYS A 187 10.40 8.10 -8.64
N GLY A 188 10.85 7.29 -7.67
CA GLY A 188 12.14 7.48 -7.02
C GLY A 188 12.15 8.62 -6.00
N PRO A 189 13.25 8.81 -5.25
CA PRO A 189 13.36 9.84 -4.23
C PRO A 189 13.33 11.25 -4.84
N MET A 190 12.49 12.13 -4.29
CA MET A 190 12.64 13.58 -4.49
C MET A 190 14.06 13.98 -4.10
N VAL A 191 14.88 14.35 -5.08
CA VAL A 191 16.26 14.79 -4.84
C VAL A 191 16.20 16.09 -4.05
N VAL A 192 16.53 16.03 -2.75
CA VAL A 192 16.68 17.22 -1.93
C VAL A 192 18.00 17.86 -2.33
N HIS A 193 17.96 18.93 -3.11
CA HIS A 193 19.13 19.74 -3.40
C HIS A 193 19.64 20.39 -2.11
N HIS A 194 20.66 19.79 -1.50
CA HIS A 194 21.45 20.48 -0.48
C HIS A 194 22.36 21.49 -1.19
N GLU A 195 22.08 22.78 -1.03
CA GLU A 195 23.04 23.82 -1.41
C GLU A 195 24.32 23.65 -0.58
N PRO A 196 25.52 23.66 -1.20
CA PRO A 196 26.76 23.51 -0.47
C PRO A 196 26.98 24.73 0.44
N LYS A 197 27.05 24.49 1.76
CA LYS A 197 27.49 25.52 2.72
C LYS A 197 28.91 25.96 2.35
N LYS A 198 29.08 27.21 1.90
CA LYS A 198 30.40 27.83 1.70
C LYS A 198 31.18 27.79 3.01
N SER A 199 32.21 26.96 3.08
CA SER A 199 33.18 26.99 4.17
C SER A 199 33.99 28.29 4.10
N LYS A 200 33.90 29.16 5.10
CA LYS A 200 34.87 30.24 5.29
C LYS A 200 36.24 29.59 5.58
N LYS A 201 37.21 29.76 4.68
CA LYS A 201 38.60 29.36 4.93
C LYS A 201 39.14 30.14 6.14
N PRO A 202 39.84 29.50 7.10
CA PRO A 202 40.62 30.23 8.09
C PRO A 202 41.86 30.82 7.39
N GLY A 203 42.02 32.14 7.48
CA GLY A 203 43.15 32.86 6.90
C GLY A 203 44.49 32.41 7.50
N GLY A 204 45.45 32.11 6.62
CA GLY A 204 46.80 31.73 6.99
C GLY A 204 47.60 32.88 7.59
N LYS A 205 48.45 32.54 8.57
CA LYS A 205 49.52 33.39 9.11
C LYS A 205 50.49 33.77 7.97
N LYS A 206 50.79 35.06 7.84
CA LYS A 206 51.97 35.53 7.08
C LYS A 206 53.23 35.30 7.92
N ALA A 207 54.24 34.67 7.33
CA ALA A 207 55.62 34.67 7.79
C ALA A 207 56.49 35.17 6.62
N GLU A 208 57.10 36.32 6.80
CA GLU A 208 58.17 36.94 5.99
C GLU A 208 59.02 37.70 7.03
N GLY A 209 60.35 37.66 7.09
CA GLY A 209 61.37 37.01 6.28
C GLY A 209 62.70 37.09 7.04
N GLU A 210 63.66 36.27 6.59
CA GLU A 210 64.99 36.09 7.17
C GLU A 210 65.92 37.32 7.03
N ASP A 211 66.80 37.45 8.02
CA ASP A 211 67.93 38.37 8.17
C ASP A 211 69.18 37.82 7.41
N PRO A 212 69.84 38.57 6.52
CA PRO A 212 71.11 38.16 5.93
C PRO A 212 72.30 38.64 6.80
N GLY A 213 73.17 37.69 7.16
CA GLY A 213 74.18 37.83 8.20
C GLY A 213 75.35 38.82 7.97
N GLY A 214 75.86 39.33 9.10
CA GLY A 214 77.24 39.14 9.58
C GLY A 214 78.38 39.99 8.97
N ALA A 215 78.99 40.84 9.80
CA ALA A 215 80.44 41.08 9.81
C ALA A 215 80.88 41.77 11.11
N ALA A 216 82.00 41.29 11.64
CA ALA A 216 82.71 41.84 12.79
C ALA A 216 83.64 42.99 12.37
N ASN A 217 83.60 44.09 13.11
CA ASN A 217 84.69 44.91 13.66
C ASN A 217 84.14 46.25 14.14
#